data_AF-A0A916UG06-F1
#
_entry.id   AF-A0A916UG06-F1
#
_cell.length_a   1.000
_cell.length_b   1.000
_cell.length_c   1.000
_cell.angle_alpha   90.00
_cell.angle_beta   90.00
_cell.angle_gamma   90.00
#
_symmetry.space_group_name_H-M   'P 1'
#
loop_
_entity.id
_entity.type
_entity.pdbx_description
1 polymer ?
#
loop_
_entity_poly.entity_id
_entity_poly.type
_entity_poly.pdbx_seq_one_letter_code
_entity_poly.pdbx_strand_id
1 'polypeptide(L)'
;MSLVKPESAILTLIHHDPRVCFVFDLDAKNFSYANPAFYTYFQTKAEGLKAERIQKMISKEDRARVEKIFCALEPGVMQQLDFSLKLPDGVLHFVELSITLDVQDSGRLVTGFLQDVTIQKQKEVTDKDLRAEKELRRRTLRHDIAGTLGFIPTFTHLLLKKSESLEDPQIPVLLSSIESISKETLTKIKEYMSEEAN
;
A
#
# COMPACT_ATOMS: atom_id res chain seq x y z
N MET A 1 -29.91 34.69 -22.21
CA MET A 1 -29.01 33.55 -21.90
C MET A 1 -29.63 32.79 -20.75
N SER A 2 -30.14 31.59 -21.00
CA SER A 2 -30.70 30.74 -19.93
C SER A 2 -29.54 30.22 -19.09
N LEU A 3 -29.50 30.58 -17.81
CA LEU A 3 -28.54 30.04 -16.86
C LEU A 3 -28.82 28.54 -16.73
N VAL A 4 -27.85 27.72 -17.13
CA VAL A 4 -27.89 26.27 -16.90
C VAL A 4 -28.08 26.06 -15.41
N LYS A 5 -29.13 25.33 -15.02
CA LYS A 5 -29.38 25.00 -13.61
C LYS A 5 -28.16 24.25 -13.06
N PRO A 6 -27.64 24.61 -11.87
CA PRO A 6 -26.42 24.00 -11.32
C PRO A 6 -26.52 22.48 -11.18
N GLU A 7 -27.72 21.96 -10.89
CA GLU A 7 -28.01 20.51 -10.84
C GLU A 7 -27.66 19.79 -12.14
N SER A 8 -27.99 20.37 -13.30
CA SER A 8 -27.71 19.76 -14.61
C SER A 8 -26.22 19.72 -14.90
N ALA A 9 -25.47 20.74 -14.49
CA ALA A 9 -24.02 20.78 -14.66
C ALA A 9 -23.32 19.76 -13.76
N ILE A 10 -23.75 19.65 -12.50
CA ILE A 10 -23.22 18.68 -11.53
C ILE A 10 -23.52 17.25 -11.99
N LEU A 11 -24.75 16.96 -12.44
CA LEU A 11 -25.10 15.64 -12.97
C LEU A 11 -24.25 15.26 -14.18
N THR A 12 -23.96 16.21 -15.07
CA THR A 12 -23.06 15.99 -16.22
C THR A 12 -21.65 15.66 -15.75
N LEU A 13 -21.14 16.37 -14.74
CA LEU A 13 -19.81 16.11 -14.17
C LEU A 13 -19.73 14.71 -13.55
N ILE A 14 -20.72 14.33 -12.72
CA ILE A 14 -20.76 13.00 -12.08
C ILE A 14 -20.90 11.89 -13.12
N HIS A 15 -21.64 12.14 -14.21
CA HIS A 15 -21.81 11.18 -15.29
C HIS A 15 -20.49 10.87 -16.03
N HIS A 16 -19.56 11.83 -16.08
CA HIS A 16 -18.25 11.64 -16.71
C HIS A 16 -17.12 11.39 -15.70
N ASP A 17 -17.41 11.34 -14.39
CA ASP A 17 -16.43 11.01 -13.36
C ASP A 17 -15.94 9.57 -13.56
N PRO A 18 -14.61 9.32 -13.56
CA PRO A 18 -14.07 7.98 -13.71
C PRO A 18 -14.32 7.07 -12.50
N ARG A 19 -14.66 7.64 -11.34
CA ARG A 19 -15.03 6.87 -10.14
C ARG A 19 -16.44 6.32 -10.28
N VAL A 20 -16.70 5.22 -9.58
CA VAL A 20 -18.03 4.62 -9.53
C VAL A 20 -18.91 5.50 -8.65
N CYS A 21 -19.89 6.19 -9.22
CA CYS A 21 -20.80 7.06 -8.48
C CYS A 21 -22.22 6.49 -8.50
N PHE A 22 -22.91 6.51 -7.36
CA PHE A 22 -24.27 5.97 -7.24
C PHE A 22 -25.13 6.71 -6.22
N VAL A 23 -26.44 6.56 -6.40
CA VAL A 23 -27.46 6.87 -5.39
C VAL A 23 -28.29 5.62 -5.19
N PHE A 24 -28.41 5.20 -3.95
CA PHE A 24 -29.16 4.02 -3.54
C PHE A 24 -30.33 4.42 -2.65
N ASP A 25 -31.53 4.02 -3.03
CA ASP A 25 -32.72 4.20 -2.23
C ASP A 25 -32.83 3.05 -1.23
N LEU A 26 -32.73 3.36 0.07
CA LEU A 26 -32.78 2.37 1.15
C LEU A 26 -34.19 1.77 1.32
N ASP A 27 -35.23 2.53 0.99
CA ASP A 27 -36.61 2.13 1.18
C ASP A 27 -37.06 1.25 -0.01
N ALA A 28 -36.75 1.66 -1.24
CA ALA A 28 -37.01 0.89 -2.46
C ALA A 28 -35.99 -0.24 -2.70
N LYS A 29 -34.86 -0.23 -1.98
CA LYS A 29 -33.74 -1.17 -2.11
C LYS A 29 -33.19 -1.28 -3.54
N ASN A 30 -33.08 -0.16 -4.23
CA ASN A 30 -32.59 -0.10 -5.61
C ASN A 30 -31.62 1.08 -5.83
N PHE A 31 -30.86 1.02 -6.91
CA PHE A 31 -30.06 2.15 -7.36
C PHE A 31 -30.96 3.12 -8.12
N SER A 32 -31.25 4.28 -7.53
CA SER A 32 -32.00 5.35 -8.19
C SER A 32 -31.13 6.10 -9.21
N TYR A 33 -29.81 6.05 -9.04
CA TYR A 33 -28.83 6.55 -10.00
C TYR A 33 -27.53 5.74 -9.94
N ALA A 34 -26.89 5.57 -11.09
CA ALA A 34 -25.51 5.10 -11.20
C ALA A 34 -24.87 5.66 -12.48
N ASN A 35 -23.61 6.06 -12.41
CA ASN A 35 -22.89 6.59 -13.56
C ASN A 35 -22.33 5.47 -14.49
N PRO A 36 -21.86 5.78 -15.70
CA PRO A 36 -21.27 4.79 -16.62
C PRO A 36 -20.10 3.99 -16.02
N ALA A 37 -19.29 4.61 -15.15
CA ALA A 37 -18.18 3.95 -14.48
C ALA A 37 -18.69 2.79 -13.59
N PHE A 38 -19.84 2.95 -12.92
CA PHE A 38 -20.48 1.89 -12.14
C PHE A 38 -20.73 0.62 -12.97
N TYR A 39 -21.36 0.79 -14.14
CA TYR A 39 -21.71 -0.35 -14.99
C TYR A 39 -20.48 -1.03 -15.59
N THR A 40 -19.48 -0.22 -15.95
CA THR A 40 -18.19 -0.70 -16.44
C THR A 40 -17.45 -1.50 -15.36
N TYR A 41 -17.37 -0.95 -14.14
CA TYR A 41 -16.68 -1.57 -13.01
C TYR A 41 -17.29 -2.91 -12.59
N PHE A 42 -18.62 -2.94 -12.44
CA PHE A 42 -19.33 -4.15 -12.04
C PHE A 42 -19.62 -5.13 -13.20
N GLN A 43 -19.11 -4.84 -14.40
CA GLN A 43 -19.27 -5.66 -15.61
C GLN A 43 -20.74 -6.03 -15.86
N THR A 44 -21.61 -5.04 -15.76
CA THR A 44 -23.07 -5.22 -15.83
C THR A 44 -23.72 -4.22 -16.78
N LYS A 45 -24.88 -4.58 -17.32
CA LYS A 45 -25.72 -3.66 -18.11
C LYS A 45 -26.55 -2.76 -17.19
N ALA A 46 -26.96 -1.61 -17.74
CA ALA A 46 -27.58 -0.48 -17.03
C ALA A 46 -28.76 -0.83 -16.09
N GLU A 47 -29.46 -1.94 -16.33
CA GLU A 47 -30.73 -2.25 -15.64
C GLU A 47 -30.65 -3.48 -14.72
N GLY A 48 -29.47 -4.07 -14.53
CA GLY A 48 -29.35 -5.44 -13.98
C GLY A 48 -28.70 -5.62 -12.61
N LEU A 49 -28.05 -4.60 -12.04
CA LEU A 49 -27.29 -4.79 -10.81
C LEU A 49 -28.13 -4.51 -9.57
N LYS A 50 -28.52 -5.57 -8.88
CA LYS A 50 -29.20 -5.49 -7.58
C LYS A 50 -28.20 -5.40 -6.44
N ALA A 51 -28.56 -4.72 -5.36
CA ALA A 51 -27.72 -4.58 -4.17
C ALA A 51 -27.30 -5.94 -3.59
N GLU A 52 -28.17 -6.95 -3.62
CA GLU A 52 -27.85 -8.29 -3.12
C GLU A 52 -26.73 -8.95 -3.94
N ARG A 53 -26.59 -8.59 -5.22
CA ARG A 53 -25.51 -9.09 -6.07
C ARG A 53 -24.17 -8.46 -5.66
N ILE A 54 -24.14 -7.17 -5.37
CA ILE A 54 -22.93 -6.48 -4.88
C ILE A 54 -22.53 -7.01 -3.51
N GLN A 55 -23.48 -7.19 -2.59
CA GLN A 55 -23.21 -7.76 -1.26
C GLN A 55 -22.56 -9.16 -1.35
N LYS A 56 -22.94 -9.96 -2.36
CA LYS A 56 -22.30 -11.27 -2.60
C LYS A 56 -20.86 -11.16 -3.12
N MET A 57 -20.50 -10.07 -3.79
CA MET A 57 -19.13 -9.80 -4.25
C MET A 57 -18.22 -9.37 -3.10
N ILE A 58 -18.75 -8.80 -2.02
CA ILE A 58 -17.96 -8.45 -0.83
C ILE A 58 -17.37 -9.71 -0.19
N SER A 59 -16.07 -9.66 0.11
CA SER A 59 -15.37 -10.77 0.77
C SER A 59 -16.03 -11.14 2.10
N LYS A 60 -15.97 -12.42 2.47
CA LYS A 60 -16.66 -12.93 3.67
C LYS A 60 -16.21 -12.21 4.94
N GLU A 61 -14.93 -11.88 5.03
CA GLU A 61 -14.30 -11.20 6.15
C GLU A 61 -14.80 -9.76 6.31
N ASP A 62 -15.14 -9.10 5.20
CA ASP A 62 -15.54 -7.69 5.18
C ASP A 62 -17.05 -7.48 5.36
N ARG A 63 -17.89 -8.48 5.05
CA ARG A 63 -19.36 -8.33 5.06
C ARG A 63 -19.91 -7.78 6.37
N ALA A 64 -19.53 -8.37 7.50
CA ALA A 64 -20.04 -7.95 8.81
C ALA A 64 -19.62 -6.51 9.15
N ARG A 65 -18.42 -6.09 8.74
CA ARG A 65 -17.92 -4.73 8.95
C ARG A 65 -18.64 -3.72 8.07
N VAL A 66 -18.83 -4.06 6.79
CA VAL A 66 -19.60 -3.22 5.85
C VAL A 66 -21.03 -3.05 6.36
N GLU A 67 -21.70 -4.14 6.73
CA GLU A 67 -23.06 -4.12 7.27
C GLU A 67 -23.17 -3.23 8.53
N LYS A 68 -22.22 -3.37 9.45
CA LYS A 68 -22.18 -2.52 10.66
C LYS A 68 -22.09 -1.03 10.32
N ILE A 69 -21.31 -0.65 9.31
CA ILE A 69 -21.16 0.75 8.89
C ILE A 69 -22.45 1.25 8.25
N PHE A 70 -23.09 0.46 7.38
CA PHE A 70 -24.39 0.81 6.82
C PHE A 70 -25.48 0.96 7.89
N CYS A 71 -25.49 0.12 8.92
CA CYS A 71 -26.41 0.23 10.06
C CYS A 71 -26.15 1.44 10.96
N ALA A 72 -24.92 1.97 10.96
CA ALA A 72 -24.49 3.11 11.78
C ALA A 72 -24.41 4.43 10.97
N LEU A 73 -25.00 4.47 9.77
CA LEU A 73 -25.05 5.70 8.98
C LEU A 73 -25.88 6.77 9.68
N GLU A 74 -25.26 7.93 9.87
CA GLU A 74 -25.92 9.13 10.39
C GLU A 74 -26.19 10.11 9.24
N PRO A 75 -27.38 10.76 9.20
CA PRO A 75 -27.71 11.72 8.16
C PRO A 75 -26.68 12.86 8.06
N GLY A 76 -26.24 13.17 6.85
CA GLY A 76 -25.27 14.24 6.57
C GLY A 76 -23.81 13.93 6.97
N VAL A 77 -23.54 12.78 7.60
CA VAL A 77 -22.19 12.37 7.97
C VAL A 77 -21.60 11.49 6.87
N MET A 78 -20.49 11.94 6.29
CA MET A 78 -19.74 11.14 5.32
C MET A 78 -18.98 10.03 6.06
N GLN A 79 -19.24 8.78 5.68
CA GLN A 79 -18.52 7.60 6.14
C GLN A 79 -17.62 7.08 5.04
N GLN A 80 -16.42 6.63 5.44
CA GLN A 80 -15.44 6.02 4.53
C GLN A 80 -15.08 4.63 5.02
N LEU A 81 -15.02 3.68 4.10
CA LEU A 81 -14.57 2.33 4.39
C LEU A 81 -13.88 1.68 3.20
N ASP A 82 -12.82 0.96 3.50
CA ASP A 82 -12.18 0.08 2.53
C ASP A 82 -12.75 -1.32 2.66
N PHE A 83 -12.86 -2.08 1.59
CA PHE A 83 -13.12 -3.51 1.64
C PHE A 83 -12.69 -4.18 0.33
N SER A 84 -12.75 -5.51 0.32
CA SER A 84 -12.38 -6.30 -0.84
C SER A 84 -13.62 -6.81 -1.58
N LEU A 85 -13.63 -6.65 -2.90
CA LEU A 85 -14.65 -7.15 -3.80
C LEU A 85 -14.06 -8.25 -4.69
N LYS A 86 -14.81 -9.34 -4.88
CA LYS A 86 -14.54 -10.34 -5.90
C LYS A 86 -15.50 -10.12 -7.08
N LEU A 87 -14.97 -9.56 -8.16
CA LEU A 87 -15.73 -9.28 -9.38
C LEU A 87 -16.06 -10.59 -10.14
N PRO A 88 -16.97 -10.55 -11.14
CA PRO A 88 -17.36 -11.74 -11.90
C PRO A 88 -16.22 -12.48 -12.62
N ASP A 89 -15.15 -11.77 -12.97
CA ASP A 89 -13.90 -12.32 -13.52
C ASP A 89 -13.10 -13.15 -12.49
N GLY A 90 -13.49 -13.11 -11.22
CA GLY A 90 -12.86 -13.83 -10.13
C GLY A 90 -11.65 -13.12 -9.51
N VAL A 91 -11.27 -11.95 -10.03
CA VAL A 91 -10.17 -11.14 -9.50
C VAL A 91 -10.62 -10.46 -8.20
N LEU A 92 -9.69 -10.37 -7.24
CA LEU A 92 -9.90 -9.65 -5.99
C LEU A 92 -9.47 -8.19 -6.16
N HIS A 93 -10.40 -7.29 -5.92
CA HIS A 93 -10.21 -5.85 -5.98
C HIS A 93 -10.29 -5.26 -4.58
N PHE A 94 -9.40 -4.32 -4.27
CA PHE A 94 -9.49 -3.49 -3.08
C PHE A 94 -10.15 -2.17 -3.45
N VAL A 95 -11.20 -1.82 -2.72
CA VAL A 95 -11.99 -0.62 -3.00
C VAL A 95 -12.12 0.24 -1.76
N GLU A 96 -12.18 1.54 -1.98
CA GLU A 96 -12.54 2.54 -0.98
C GLU A 96 -13.93 3.08 -1.33
N LEU A 97 -14.84 3.00 -0.38
CA LEU A 97 -16.22 3.48 -0.51
C LEU A 97 -16.39 4.69 0.39
N SER A 98 -16.86 5.79 -0.19
CA SER A 98 -17.31 6.98 0.54
C SER A 98 -18.81 7.12 0.35
N ILE A 99 -19.57 7.15 1.44
CA ILE A 99 -21.04 7.22 1.43
C ILE A 99 -21.55 8.24 2.43
N THR A 100 -22.66 8.86 2.09
CA THR A 100 -23.42 9.76 2.97
C THR A 100 -24.89 9.38 2.90
N LEU A 101 -25.56 9.38 4.05
CA LEU A 101 -27.01 9.22 4.14
C LEU A 101 -27.68 10.58 4.05
N ASP A 102 -28.64 10.71 3.15
CA ASP A 102 -29.55 11.83 3.04
C ASP A 102 -30.97 11.35 3.39
N VAL A 103 -31.66 12.07 4.26
CA VAL A 103 -33.01 11.76 4.72
C VAL A 103 -33.91 12.91 4.29
N GLN A 104 -34.71 12.67 3.26
CA GLN A 104 -35.66 13.63 2.72
C GLN A 104 -37.10 13.15 2.93
N ASP A 105 -38.08 14.02 2.71
CA ASP A 105 -39.51 13.65 2.73
C ASP A 105 -39.85 12.54 1.72
N SER A 106 -39.05 12.44 0.64
CA SER A 106 -39.17 11.44 -0.42
C SER A 106 -38.58 10.07 -0.08
N GLY A 107 -37.83 9.95 1.02
CA GLY A 107 -37.22 8.70 1.46
C GLY A 107 -35.77 8.84 1.93
N ARG A 108 -35.15 7.70 2.23
CA ARG A 108 -33.75 7.63 2.68
C ARG A 108 -32.83 7.22 1.55
N LEU A 109 -31.96 8.14 1.15
CA LEU A 109 -31.03 7.97 0.03
C LEU A 109 -29.59 7.87 0.53
N VAL A 110 -28.85 6.86 0.06
CA VAL A 110 -27.41 6.78 0.25
C VAL A 110 -26.73 7.20 -1.03
N THR A 111 -26.00 8.31 -0.98
CA THR A 111 -25.16 8.77 -2.08
C THR A 111 -23.72 8.37 -1.81
N GLY A 112 -22.99 7.92 -2.82
CA GLY A 112 -21.60 7.59 -2.62
C GLY A 112 -20.79 7.45 -3.89
N PHE A 113 -19.48 7.37 -3.69
CA PHE A 113 -18.54 6.99 -4.72
C PHE A 113 -17.62 5.87 -4.24
N LEU A 114 -17.25 5.00 -5.16
CA LEU A 114 -16.34 3.90 -4.97
C LEU A 114 -15.12 4.08 -5.88
N GLN A 115 -13.96 3.92 -5.28
CA GLN A 115 -12.68 4.01 -5.96
C GLN A 115 -11.95 2.68 -5.85
N ASP A 116 -11.48 2.17 -6.98
CA ASP A 116 -10.60 1.01 -7.00
C ASP A 116 -9.17 1.45 -6.64
N VAL A 117 -8.64 0.89 -5.56
CA VAL A 117 -7.28 1.16 -5.05
C VAL A 117 -6.38 -0.07 -5.15
N THR A 118 -6.75 -1.07 -5.93
CA THR A 118 -6.02 -2.33 -6.07
C THR A 118 -4.59 -2.11 -6.53
N ILE A 119 -4.39 -1.31 -7.59
CA ILE A 119 -3.05 -1.00 -8.13
C ILE A 119 -2.22 -0.24 -7.08
N GLN A 120 -2.85 0.69 -6.36
CA GLN A 120 -2.16 1.46 -5.33
C GLN A 120 -1.74 0.57 -4.17
N LYS A 121 -2.63 -0.27 -3.64
CA LYS A 121 -2.29 -1.22 -2.56
C LYS A 121 -1.23 -2.23 -2.99
N GLN A 122 -1.27 -2.72 -4.23
CA GLN A 122 -0.22 -3.61 -4.75
C GLN A 122 1.15 -2.92 -4.81
N LYS A 123 1.20 -1.67 -5.27
CA LYS A 123 2.44 -0.86 -5.25
C LYS A 123 2.93 -0.64 -3.83
N GLU A 124 2.05 -0.26 -2.91
CA GLU A 124 2.41 -0.04 -1.51
C GLU A 124 2.98 -1.30 -0.83
N VAL A 125 2.42 -2.47 -1.13
CA VAL A 125 2.95 -3.75 -0.64
C VAL A 125 4.33 -4.01 -1.23
N THR A 126 4.48 -3.87 -2.55
CA THR A 126 5.76 -4.09 -3.24
C THR A 126 6.85 -3.15 -2.71
N ASP A 127 6.53 -1.87 -2.50
CA ASP A 127 7.44 -0.88 -1.96
C ASP A 127 7.84 -1.19 -0.51
N LYS A 128 6.89 -1.68 0.30
CA LYS A 128 7.17 -2.11 1.68
C LYS A 128 8.12 -3.30 1.71
N ASP A 129 7.89 -4.29 0.87
CA ASP A 129 8.72 -5.49 0.80
C ASP A 129 10.14 -5.15 0.34
N LEU A 130 10.27 -4.33 -0.71
CA LEU A 130 11.57 -3.83 -1.18
C LEU A 130 12.32 -3.05 -0.09
N ARG A 131 11.61 -2.21 0.68
CA ARG A 131 12.20 -1.48 1.82
C ARG A 131 12.65 -2.42 2.92
N ALA A 132 11.88 -3.45 3.23
CA ALA A 132 12.23 -4.44 4.25
C ALA A 132 13.48 -5.23 3.86
N GLU A 133 13.60 -5.64 2.60
CA GLU A 133 14.77 -6.32 2.07
C GLU A 133 16.03 -5.44 2.13
N LYS A 134 15.93 -4.17 1.69
CA LYS A 134 17.02 -3.19 1.79
C LYS A 134 17.47 -3.00 3.24
N GLU A 135 16.54 -2.91 4.19
CA GLU A 135 16.88 -2.72 5.60
C GLU A 135 17.55 -3.96 6.21
N LEU A 136 17.10 -5.16 5.86
CA LEU A 136 17.74 -6.41 6.28
C LEU A 136 19.17 -6.49 5.74
N ARG A 137 19.36 -6.26 4.43
CA ARG A 137 20.68 -6.26 3.79
C ARG A 137 21.63 -5.26 4.45
N ARG A 138 21.15 -4.03 4.72
CA ARG A 138 21.91 -3.00 5.42
C ARG A 138 22.30 -3.43 6.84
N ARG A 139 21.42 -4.13 7.56
CA ARG A 139 21.73 -4.66 8.90
C ARG A 139 22.81 -5.73 8.85
N THR A 140 22.70 -6.69 7.93
CA THR A 140 23.72 -7.74 7.74
C THR A 140 25.07 -7.14 7.38
N LEU A 141 25.11 -6.21 6.41
CA LEU A 141 26.35 -5.56 6.02
C LEU A 141 26.99 -4.78 7.20
N ARG A 142 26.19 -4.03 7.97
CA ARG A 142 26.70 -3.35 9.17
C ARG A 142 27.27 -4.32 10.19
N HIS A 143 26.61 -5.45 10.42
CA HIS A 143 27.12 -6.50 11.30
C HIS A 143 28.46 -7.03 10.79
N ASP A 144 28.56 -7.35 9.51
CA ASP A 144 29.77 -7.94 8.94
C ASP A 144 30.94 -6.95 8.93
N ILE A 145 30.69 -5.68 8.58
CA ILE A 145 31.68 -4.61 8.66
C ILE A 145 32.11 -4.36 10.10
N ALA A 146 31.17 -4.28 11.06
CA ALA A 146 31.51 -4.09 12.46
C ALA A 146 32.31 -5.28 13.01
N GLY A 147 31.98 -6.49 12.59
CA GLY A 147 32.72 -7.70 12.88
C GLY A 147 34.15 -7.62 12.37
N THR A 148 34.37 -7.38 11.07
CA THR A 148 35.72 -7.36 10.48
C THR A 148 36.55 -6.17 10.97
N LEU A 149 35.96 -4.97 11.07
CA LEU A 149 36.65 -3.78 11.58
C LEU A 149 36.96 -3.86 13.08
N GLY A 150 36.14 -4.58 13.85
CA GLY A 150 36.36 -4.79 15.29
C GLY A 150 37.70 -5.47 15.61
N PHE A 151 38.29 -6.21 14.66
CA PHE A 151 39.57 -6.87 14.84
C PHE A 151 40.79 -5.97 14.57
N ILE A 152 40.64 -4.87 13.82
CA ILE A 152 41.76 -3.97 13.49
C ILE A 152 42.38 -3.35 14.76
N PRO A 153 41.61 -2.80 15.72
CA PRO A 153 42.16 -2.29 16.97
C PRO A 153 42.84 -3.38 17.81
N THR A 154 42.28 -4.60 17.83
CA THR A 154 42.86 -5.74 18.56
C THR A 154 44.24 -6.09 18.01
N PHE A 155 44.38 -6.24 16.69
CA PHE A 155 45.66 -6.54 16.06
C PHE A 155 46.64 -5.37 16.16
N THR A 156 46.16 -4.13 16.05
CA THR A 156 46.98 -2.92 16.23
C THR A 156 47.54 -2.83 17.66
N HIS A 157 46.73 -3.15 18.67
CA HIS A 157 47.18 -3.18 20.07
C HIS A 157 48.19 -4.30 20.33
N LEU A 158 47.99 -5.48 19.74
CA LEU A 158 48.96 -6.59 19.83
C LEU A 158 50.29 -6.26 19.14
N LEU A 159 50.23 -5.57 17.98
CA LEU A 159 51.41 -5.05 17.29
C LEU A 159 52.14 -4.01 18.12
N LEU A 160 51.43 -3.02 18.71
CA LEU A 160 52.05 -2.02 19.59
C LEU A 160 52.77 -2.66 20.77
N LYS A 161 52.10 -3.61 21.45
CA LYS A 161 52.67 -4.34 22.59
C LYS A 161 53.88 -5.20 22.23
N LYS A 162 53.93 -5.77 21.03
CA LYS A 162 55.05 -6.61 20.56
C LYS A 162 56.17 -5.81 19.88
N SER A 163 55.89 -4.60 19.40
CA SER A 163 56.87 -3.72 18.75
C SER A 163 57.98 -3.22 19.68
N GLU A 164 57.81 -3.37 21.00
CA GLU A 164 58.86 -3.15 22.01
C GLU A 164 60.04 -4.16 21.87
N SER A 165 59.83 -5.26 21.14
CA SER A 165 60.84 -6.27 20.78
C SER A 165 60.86 -6.44 19.25
N LEU A 166 61.67 -5.61 18.55
CA LEU A 166 61.74 -5.52 17.08
C LEU A 166 62.04 -6.85 16.34
N GLU A 167 62.47 -7.90 17.04
CA GLU A 167 62.78 -9.21 16.46
C GLU A 167 61.64 -10.26 16.60
N ASP A 168 60.45 -9.87 17.06
CA ASP A 168 59.34 -10.84 17.24
C ASP A 168 58.79 -11.34 15.88
N PRO A 169 58.94 -12.64 15.55
CA PRO A 169 58.50 -13.21 14.28
C PRO A 169 56.98 -13.20 14.07
N GLN A 170 56.18 -12.82 15.08
CA GLN A 170 54.74 -12.68 14.95
C GLN A 170 54.29 -11.32 14.40
N ILE A 171 55.16 -10.29 14.38
CA ILE A 171 54.83 -8.97 13.81
C ILE A 171 54.41 -9.06 12.33
N PRO A 172 55.13 -9.76 11.45
CA PRO A 172 54.72 -9.94 10.05
C PRO A 172 53.36 -10.63 9.90
N VAL A 173 53.05 -11.61 10.76
CA VAL A 173 51.79 -12.37 10.72
C VAL A 173 50.59 -11.51 11.13
N LEU A 174 50.78 -10.65 12.12
CA LEU A 174 49.76 -9.69 12.56
C LEU A 174 49.50 -8.63 11.49
N LEU A 175 50.55 -8.11 10.84
CA LEU A 175 50.44 -7.17 9.73
C LEU A 175 49.71 -7.78 8.53
N SER A 176 50.05 -9.01 8.12
CA SER A 176 49.37 -9.71 7.03
C SER A 176 47.89 -9.98 7.34
N SER A 177 47.56 -10.24 8.61
CA SER A 177 46.18 -10.44 9.05
C SER A 177 45.36 -9.15 8.97
N ILE A 178 45.93 -8.02 9.39
CA ILE A 178 45.30 -6.69 9.22
C ILE A 178 45.09 -6.37 7.75
N GLU A 179 46.09 -6.61 6.90
CA GLU A 179 46.01 -6.36 5.46
C GLU A 179 44.90 -7.20 4.82
N SER A 180 44.84 -8.50 5.14
CA SER A 180 43.81 -9.40 4.61
C SER A 180 42.40 -8.96 5.02
N ILE A 181 42.18 -8.67 6.31
CA ILE A 181 40.86 -8.26 6.83
C ILE A 181 40.44 -6.90 6.26
N SER A 182 41.38 -5.96 6.11
CA SER A 182 41.12 -4.65 5.51
C SER A 182 40.72 -4.79 4.04
N LYS A 183 41.41 -5.67 3.29
CA LYS A 183 41.13 -5.93 1.87
C LYS A 183 39.78 -6.62 1.67
N GLU A 184 39.42 -7.57 2.53
CA GLU A 184 38.11 -8.23 2.48
C GLU A 184 36.98 -7.24 2.80
N THR A 185 37.15 -6.39 3.81
CA THR A 185 36.17 -5.37 4.19
C THR A 185 35.98 -4.34 3.07
N LEU A 186 37.06 -3.88 2.44
CA LEU A 186 37.00 -2.95 1.30
C LEU A 186 36.32 -3.57 0.07
N THR A 187 36.49 -4.88 -0.15
CA THR A 187 35.83 -5.60 -1.26
C THR A 187 34.32 -5.64 -1.04
N LYS A 188 33.87 -6.02 0.17
CA LYS A 188 32.45 -6.04 0.54
C LYS A 188 31.79 -4.65 0.44
N ILE A 189 32.49 -3.59 0.85
CA ILE A 189 32.00 -2.21 0.69
C ILE A 189 31.88 -1.82 -0.79
N LYS A 190 32.84 -2.20 -1.64
CA LYS A 190 32.81 -1.89 -3.08
C LYS A 190 31.68 -2.62 -3.80
N GLU A 191 31.47 -3.90 -3.51
CA GLU A 191 30.37 -4.71 -4.06
C GLU A 191 29.02 -4.06 -3.73
N TYR A 192 28.82 -3.64 -2.48
CA TYR A 192 27.63 -2.92 -2.06
C TYR A 192 27.42 -1.59 -2.82
N MET A 193 28.46 -0.76 -2.94
CA MET A 193 28.39 0.54 -3.61
C MET A 193 28.11 0.43 -5.12
N SER A 194 28.61 -0.63 -5.78
CA SER A 194 28.35 -0.89 -7.19
C SER A 194 26.94 -1.39 -7.47
N GLU A 195 26.34 -2.11 -6.52
CA GLU A 195 24.96 -2.58 -6.64
C GLU A 195 23.93 -1.47 -6.34
N GLU A 196 24.25 -0.46 -5.53
CA GLU A 196 23.36 0.71 -5.31
C GLU A 196 23.35 1.72 -6.47
N ALA A 197 24.32 1.66 -7.39
CA ALA A 197 24.46 2.60 -8.50
C ALA A 197 23.71 2.18 -9.79
N ASN A 198 23.19 0.94 -9.83
CA ASN A 198 22.38 0.37 -10.92
C ASN A 198 20.90 0.27 -10.51
#